data_AF-A0A1A2D6X9-F1
#
_entry.id   AF-A0A1A2D6X9-F1
#
_cell.length_a   1.000
_cell.length_b   1.000
_cell.length_c   1.000
_cell.angle_alpha   90.00
_cell.angle_beta   90.00
_cell.angle_gamma   90.00
#
_symmetry.space_group_name_H-M   'P 1'
#
loop_
_entity.id
_entity.type
_entity.pdbx_description
1 polymer ?
#
loop_
_entity_poly.entity_id
_entity_poly.type
_entity_poly.pdbx_seq_one_letter_code
_entity_poly.pdbx_strand_id
1 'polypeptide(L)'
;MKMKTRGPLITLGAVAVLGIALWLGNVFQEQAPVAAPAAESVTTPSAAAPTTTPSPPATGFPAKADYVGTVPTATGVITLEISLDGGKAIAYACDGNSVEVWLRGDAEDGVVNATSQDKVSVLDGHLEGNAVKGLLTIGEKSWVFTAPAVEAPAGLLVYERESGGSDV
;
A
#
# COMPACT_ATOMS: atom_id res chain seq x y z
N MET A 1 -19.62 -58.50 6.35
CA MET A 1 -18.36 -57.86 6.81
C MET A 1 -18.59 -56.36 6.98
N LYS A 2 -18.57 -55.84 8.22
CA LYS A 2 -18.68 -54.39 8.49
C LYS A 2 -17.31 -53.76 8.31
N MET A 3 -17.13 -52.92 7.29
CA MET A 3 -15.88 -52.18 7.10
C MET A 3 -15.80 -51.10 8.18
N LYS A 4 -14.79 -51.18 9.06
CA LYS A 4 -14.56 -50.20 10.13
C LYS A 4 -13.94 -48.96 9.50
N THR A 5 -14.74 -47.91 9.28
CA THR A 5 -14.36 -46.63 8.65
C THR A 5 -13.38 -45.81 9.50
N ARG A 6 -12.16 -46.34 9.70
CA ARG A 6 -11.10 -45.71 10.51
C ARG A 6 -10.21 -44.75 9.73
N GLY A 7 -10.19 -44.85 8.40
CA GLY A 7 -9.37 -43.98 7.54
C GLY A 7 -9.70 -42.50 7.67
N PRO A 8 -10.96 -42.08 7.46
CA PRO A 8 -11.34 -40.66 7.50
C PRO A 8 -11.19 -40.00 8.87
N LEU A 9 -11.32 -40.78 9.96
CA LEU A 9 -11.16 -40.24 11.33
C LEU A 9 -9.69 -40.02 11.70
N ILE A 10 -8.77 -40.82 11.15
CA ILE A 10 -7.33 -40.66 11.40
C ILE A 10 -6.82 -39.40 10.70
N THR A 11 -7.25 -39.12 9.47
CA THR A 11 -6.89 -37.88 8.77
C THR A 11 -7.50 -36.65 9.43
N LEU A 12 -8.77 -36.73 9.88
CA LEU A 12 -9.40 -35.64 10.62
C LEU A 12 -8.66 -35.33 11.93
N GLY A 13 -8.22 -36.38 12.65
CA GLY A 13 -7.40 -36.23 13.86
C GLY A 13 -6.05 -35.57 13.59
N ALA A 14 -5.37 -35.95 12.51
CA ALA A 14 -4.08 -35.35 12.14
C ALA A 14 -4.21 -33.85 11.81
N VAL A 15 -5.25 -33.46 11.07
CA VAL A 15 -5.51 -32.04 10.73
C VAL A 15 -5.88 -31.23 11.98
N ALA A 16 -6.68 -31.80 12.89
CA ALA A 16 -7.04 -31.14 14.15
C ALA A 16 -5.80 -30.89 15.03
N VAL A 17 -4.90 -31.86 15.15
CA VAL A 17 -3.64 -31.71 15.91
C VAL A 17 -2.76 -30.62 15.28
N LEU A 18 -2.65 -30.58 13.95
CA LEU A 18 -1.87 -29.57 13.24
C LEU A 18 -2.44 -28.15 13.46
N GLY A 19 -3.77 -28.01 13.39
CA GLY A 19 -4.46 -26.75 13.62
C GLY A 19 -4.28 -26.23 15.05
N ILE A 20 -4.35 -27.12 16.05
CA ILE A 20 -4.11 -26.76 17.46
C ILE A 20 -2.66 -26.33 17.68
N ALA A 21 -1.69 -27.02 17.07
CA ALA A 21 -0.27 -26.65 17.18
C ALA A 21 0.02 -25.26 16.61
N LEU A 22 -0.55 -24.93 15.44
CA LEU A 22 -0.42 -23.60 14.83
C LEU A 22 -1.12 -22.51 15.66
N TRP A 23 -2.30 -22.80 16.20
CA TRP A 23 -3.05 -21.85 17.03
C TRP A 23 -2.31 -21.53 18.34
N LEU A 24 -1.75 -22.53 19.02
CA LEU A 24 -0.97 -22.32 20.23
C LEU A 24 0.31 -21.52 19.94
N GLY A 25 1.01 -21.78 18.83
CA GLY A 25 2.17 -20.99 18.43
C GLY A 25 1.87 -19.50 18.25
N ASN A 26 0.66 -19.15 17.78
CA ASN A 26 0.22 -17.77 17.65
C ASN A 26 -0.15 -17.15 19.01
N VAL A 27 -0.84 -17.90 19.89
CA VAL A 27 -1.28 -17.41 21.21
C VAL A 27 -0.12 -17.20 22.19
N PHE A 28 0.95 -18.00 22.11
CA PHE A 28 2.12 -17.88 23.00
C PHE A 28 3.10 -16.77 22.61
N GLN A 29 2.96 -16.13 21.44
CA GLN A 29 3.78 -14.98 21.04
C GLN A 29 3.30 -13.65 21.62
N GLU A 30 2.09 -13.58 22.19
CA GLU A 30 1.50 -12.33 22.70
C GLU A 30 1.77 -12.04 24.18
N GLN A 31 2.78 -12.66 24.80
CA GLN A 31 3.19 -12.32 26.18
C GLN A 31 4.68 -11.99 26.27
N ALA A 32 5.04 -10.79 25.81
CA ALA A 32 6.17 -10.08 26.40
C ALA A 32 5.66 -9.27 27.61
N PRO A 33 6.17 -9.49 28.83
CA PRO A 33 5.80 -8.66 29.96
C PRO A 33 6.37 -7.25 29.77
N VAL A 34 5.49 -6.25 29.73
CA VAL A 34 5.86 -4.84 29.85
C VAL A 34 6.29 -4.61 31.31
N ALA A 35 7.60 -4.57 31.54
CA ALA A 35 8.16 -4.00 32.76
C ALA A 35 7.97 -2.48 32.70
N ALA A 36 7.26 -1.93 33.70
CA ALA A 36 7.15 -0.48 33.88
C ALA A 36 8.49 0.10 34.36
N PRO A 37 9.10 1.08 33.66
CA PRO A 37 10.17 1.87 34.23
C PRO A 37 9.58 2.98 35.11
N ALA A 38 10.18 3.15 36.28
CA ALA A 38 9.93 4.24 37.20
C ALA A 38 10.16 5.61 36.53
N ALA A 39 9.40 6.60 36.98
CA ALA A 39 9.52 7.99 36.56
C ALA A 39 10.90 8.56 36.96
N GLU A 40 11.73 8.84 35.96
CA GLU A 40 12.87 9.75 36.10
C GLU A 40 12.61 10.99 35.25
N SER A 41 12.39 12.10 35.94
CA SER A 41 12.31 13.43 35.34
C SER A 41 13.67 13.82 34.78
N VAL A 42 13.82 13.73 33.46
CA VAL A 42 14.96 14.32 32.74
C VAL A 42 14.43 15.47 31.89
N THR A 43 14.71 16.70 32.33
CA THR A 43 14.61 17.90 31.50
C THR A 43 15.55 17.76 30.30
N THR A 44 15.00 17.47 29.13
CA THR A 44 15.70 17.59 27.85
C THR A 44 15.55 19.01 27.30
N PRO A 45 16.58 19.57 26.63
CA PRO A 45 16.50 20.90 26.05
C PRO A 45 15.44 20.91 24.95
N SER A 46 14.65 21.98 24.88
CA SER A 46 13.80 22.29 23.74
C SER A 46 14.67 22.33 22.48
N ALA A 47 14.61 21.27 21.68
CA ALA A 47 15.19 21.26 20.35
C ALA A 47 14.41 22.28 19.52
N ALA A 48 15.11 23.31 19.05
CA ALA A 48 14.54 24.29 18.14
C ALA A 48 13.94 23.57 16.93
N ALA A 49 12.70 23.93 16.58
CA ALA A 49 12.07 23.48 15.36
C ALA A 49 13.01 23.79 14.18
N PRO A 50 13.29 22.83 13.29
CA PRO A 50 14.09 23.13 12.11
C PRO A 50 13.33 24.19 11.31
N THR A 51 13.91 25.38 11.20
CA THR A 51 13.52 26.36 10.18
C THR A 51 13.71 25.69 8.84
N THR A 52 12.60 25.41 8.16
CA THR A 52 12.58 24.92 6.78
C THR A 52 13.09 26.02 5.86
N THR A 53 14.40 25.99 5.61
CA THR A 53 14.94 26.65 4.43
C THR A 53 14.26 26.02 3.21
N PRO A 54 13.66 26.80 2.29
CA PRO A 54 13.12 26.23 1.07
C PRO A 54 14.25 25.51 0.33
N SER A 55 14.16 24.19 0.28
CA SER A 55 15.05 23.38 -0.55
C SER A 55 14.88 23.84 -2.00
N PRO A 56 15.97 23.97 -2.78
CA PRO A 56 15.87 24.13 -4.23
C PRO A 56 14.90 23.05 -4.77
N PRO A 57 14.06 23.37 -5.76
CA PRO A 57 13.18 22.37 -6.35
C PRO A 57 14.04 21.21 -6.83
N ALA A 58 13.82 20.04 -6.23
CA ALA A 58 14.47 18.82 -6.66
C ALA A 58 14.07 18.60 -8.12
N THR A 59 15.05 18.49 -9.01
CA THR A 59 14.84 18.22 -10.44
C THR A 59 14.42 16.77 -10.72
N GLY A 60 14.03 16.02 -9.68
CA GLY A 60 13.67 14.61 -9.78
C GLY A 60 13.04 14.09 -8.49
N PHE A 61 12.74 12.79 -8.49
CA PHE A 61 12.06 12.15 -7.38
C PHE A 61 12.92 12.08 -6.11
N PRO A 62 12.30 12.20 -4.91
CA PRO A 62 12.93 11.77 -3.67
C PRO A 62 13.30 10.29 -3.73
N ALA A 63 14.27 9.87 -2.91
CA ALA A 63 14.68 8.47 -2.82
C ALA A 63 13.52 7.54 -2.41
N LYS A 64 12.60 8.03 -1.58
CA LYS A 64 11.35 7.36 -1.24
C LYS A 64 10.21 8.37 -1.26
N ALA A 65 9.11 8.03 -1.91
CA ALA A 65 7.91 8.85 -1.97
C ALA A 65 6.72 7.99 -2.39
N ASP A 66 5.54 8.33 -1.87
CA ASP A 66 4.28 7.73 -2.29
C ASP A 66 3.41 8.81 -2.93
N TYR A 67 2.70 8.44 -3.99
CA TYR A 67 1.77 9.29 -4.72
C TYR A 67 0.45 8.57 -4.87
N VAL A 68 -0.65 9.26 -4.57
CA VAL A 68 -1.98 8.66 -4.64
C VAL A 68 -2.92 9.62 -5.34
N GLY A 69 -3.62 9.10 -6.34
CA GLY A 69 -4.56 9.86 -7.12
C GLY A 69 -5.75 9.02 -7.56
N THR A 70 -6.62 9.69 -8.30
CA THR A 70 -7.75 9.07 -8.97
C THR A 70 -7.66 9.30 -10.47
N VAL A 71 -8.12 8.32 -11.24
CA VAL A 71 -8.16 8.35 -12.69
C VAL A 71 -9.63 8.27 -13.12
N PRO A 72 -10.24 9.40 -13.52
CA PRO A 72 -11.61 9.42 -13.99
C PRO A 72 -11.74 8.59 -15.28
N THR A 73 -12.77 7.76 -15.33
CA THR A 73 -13.15 6.99 -16.53
C THR A 73 -14.60 7.31 -16.90
N ALA A 74 -15.06 6.85 -18.06
CA ALA A 74 -16.45 7.03 -18.46
C ALA A 74 -17.47 6.32 -17.54
N THR A 75 -17.04 5.31 -16.80
CA THR A 75 -17.92 4.42 -16.02
C THR A 75 -17.66 4.45 -14.51
N GLY A 76 -16.71 5.28 -14.05
CA GLY A 76 -16.31 5.31 -12.65
C GLY A 76 -14.89 5.87 -12.47
N VAL A 77 -14.25 5.50 -11.36
CA VAL A 77 -12.93 6.00 -10.98
C VAL A 77 -12.01 4.83 -10.70
N ILE A 78 -10.77 4.90 -11.21
CA ILE A 78 -9.68 4.01 -10.80
C ILE A 78 -8.85 4.75 -9.75
N THR A 79 -8.65 4.15 -8.59
CA THR A 79 -7.65 4.62 -7.61
C THR A 79 -6.27 4.19 -8.09
N LEU A 80 -5.32 5.11 -8.10
CA LEU A 80 -3.95 4.87 -8.53
C LEU A 80 -2.99 5.24 -7.40
N GLU A 81 -2.17 4.28 -6.99
CA GLU A 81 -1.06 4.44 -6.06
C GLU A 81 0.26 4.22 -6.79
N ILE A 82 1.28 5.03 -6.49
CA ILE A 82 2.64 4.92 -7.01
C ILE A 82 3.61 5.08 -5.84
N SER A 83 4.36 4.04 -5.53
CA SER A 83 5.42 4.05 -4.51
C SER A 83 6.79 4.00 -5.17
N LEU A 84 7.67 4.87 -4.69
CA LEU A 84 9.06 4.96 -5.13
C LEU A 84 10.01 4.50 -4.04
N ASP A 85 11.00 3.69 -4.40
CA ASP A 85 12.12 3.32 -3.53
C ASP A 85 13.42 3.17 -4.33
N GLY A 86 14.38 4.05 -4.09
CA GLY A 86 15.72 3.97 -4.69
C GLY A 86 15.73 3.97 -6.21
N GLY A 87 14.87 4.78 -6.84
CA GLY A 87 14.73 4.85 -8.29
C GLY A 87 13.93 3.71 -8.92
N LYS A 88 13.23 2.91 -8.12
CA LYS A 88 12.27 1.90 -8.57
C LYS A 88 10.86 2.37 -8.29
N ALA A 89 9.92 1.96 -9.13
CA ALA A 89 8.51 2.26 -8.98
C ALA A 89 7.68 0.99 -8.89
N ILE A 90 6.73 0.99 -7.96
CA ILE A 90 5.59 0.07 -7.94
C ILE A 90 4.34 0.93 -8.05
N ALA A 91 3.44 0.55 -8.96
CA ALA A 91 2.14 1.20 -9.06
C ALA A 91 1.02 0.16 -8.96
N TYR A 92 -0.09 0.57 -8.34
CA TYR A 92 -1.29 -0.22 -8.21
C TYR A 92 -2.49 0.59 -8.67
N ALA A 93 -3.29 0.00 -9.57
CA ALA A 93 -4.49 0.60 -10.10
C ALA A 93 -5.69 -0.31 -9.81
N CYS A 94 -6.74 0.23 -9.17
CA CYS A 94 -7.94 -0.52 -8.80
C CYS A 94 -9.22 0.30 -8.93
N ASP A 95 -10.29 -0.28 -9.49
CA ASP A 95 -11.64 0.33 -9.55
C ASP A 95 -12.62 -0.26 -8.51
N GLY A 96 -12.16 -1.19 -7.67
CA GLY A 96 -13.00 -1.93 -6.72
C GLY A 96 -13.92 -2.97 -7.37
N ASN A 97 -13.71 -3.30 -8.64
CA ASN A 97 -14.56 -4.22 -9.39
C ASN A 97 -13.76 -5.10 -10.37
N SER A 98 -13.35 -4.55 -11.52
CA SER A 98 -12.77 -5.32 -12.63
C SER A 98 -11.31 -4.97 -12.93
N VAL A 99 -10.86 -3.80 -12.48
CA VAL A 99 -9.49 -3.33 -12.60
C VAL A 99 -8.76 -3.68 -11.32
N GLU A 100 -7.73 -4.51 -11.45
CA GLU A 100 -6.78 -4.85 -10.39
C GLU A 100 -5.40 -5.09 -11.02
N VAL A 101 -4.64 -4.00 -11.21
CA VAL A 101 -3.40 -4.02 -12.00
C VAL A 101 -2.21 -3.59 -11.16
N TRP A 102 -1.18 -4.44 -11.16
CA TRP A 102 0.13 -4.16 -10.58
C TRP A 102 1.15 -3.86 -11.68
N LEU A 103 1.84 -2.74 -11.57
CA LEU A 103 2.90 -2.32 -12.48
C LEU A 103 4.21 -2.15 -11.72
N ARG A 104 5.33 -2.45 -12.38
CA ARG A 104 6.68 -2.22 -11.84
C ARG A 104 7.58 -1.62 -12.91
N GLY A 105 8.53 -0.81 -12.48
CA GLY A 105 9.56 -0.26 -13.35
C GLY A 105 10.47 0.72 -12.62
N ASP A 106 10.87 1.77 -13.31
CA ASP A 106 11.91 2.70 -12.89
C ASP A 106 11.35 4.11 -12.69
N ALA A 107 11.97 4.86 -11.79
CA ALA A 107 11.64 6.25 -11.50
C ALA A 107 12.92 7.07 -11.36
N GLU A 108 13.31 7.76 -12.42
CA GLU A 108 14.58 8.47 -12.52
C GLU A 108 14.35 9.83 -13.20
N ASP A 109 15.11 10.85 -12.80
CA ASP A 109 15.05 12.20 -13.40
C ASP A 109 13.63 12.79 -13.50
N GLY A 110 12.78 12.47 -12.52
CA GLY A 110 11.40 12.93 -12.46
C GLY A 110 10.47 12.24 -13.46
N VAL A 111 10.88 11.17 -14.12
CA VAL A 111 10.06 10.33 -14.99
C VAL A 111 9.84 8.97 -14.34
N VAL A 112 8.62 8.45 -14.40
CA VAL A 112 8.28 7.11 -13.94
C VAL A 112 7.68 6.32 -15.09
N ASN A 113 8.26 5.15 -15.37
CA ASN A 113 7.73 4.20 -16.34
C ASN A 113 7.55 2.86 -15.64
N ALA A 114 6.32 2.35 -15.62
CA ALA A 114 6.02 1.06 -15.02
C ALA A 114 5.15 0.23 -15.97
N THR A 115 5.34 -1.08 -15.96
CA THR A 115 4.59 -2.00 -16.82
C THR A 115 4.09 -3.19 -16.00
N SER A 116 2.91 -3.71 -16.34
CA SER A 116 2.42 -4.96 -15.77
C SER A 116 3.29 -6.15 -16.18
N GLN A 117 3.17 -7.27 -15.45
CA GLN A 117 3.97 -8.47 -15.73
C GLN A 117 3.70 -9.03 -17.13
N ASP A 118 2.43 -9.05 -17.55
CA ASP A 118 1.96 -9.52 -18.86
C ASP A 118 2.15 -8.50 -19.99
N LYS A 119 2.68 -7.31 -19.69
CA LYS A 119 3.00 -6.25 -20.67
C LYS A 119 1.81 -5.62 -21.38
N VAL A 120 0.59 -5.79 -20.86
CA VAL A 120 -0.62 -5.17 -21.45
C VAL A 120 -1.04 -3.87 -20.78
N SER A 121 -0.42 -3.51 -19.66
CA SER A 121 -0.69 -2.26 -18.95
C SER A 121 0.60 -1.48 -18.72
N VAL A 122 0.54 -0.17 -18.91
CA VAL A 122 1.68 0.74 -18.84
C VAL A 122 1.27 1.99 -18.08
N LEU A 123 2.16 2.49 -17.23
CA LEU A 123 2.09 3.80 -16.62
C LEU A 123 3.29 4.61 -17.08
N ASP A 124 3.03 5.73 -17.74
CA ASP A 124 4.02 6.69 -18.18
C ASP A 124 3.73 8.03 -17.49
N GLY A 125 4.57 8.41 -16.54
CA GLY A 125 4.37 9.58 -15.70
C GLY A 125 5.60 10.47 -15.60
N HIS A 126 5.37 11.72 -15.21
CA HIS A 126 6.41 12.68 -14.89
C HIS A 126 6.01 13.52 -13.67
N LEU A 127 7.01 13.95 -12.90
CA LEU A 127 6.86 14.82 -11.76
C LEU A 127 6.62 16.25 -12.23
N GLU A 128 5.48 16.82 -11.85
CA GLU A 128 5.14 18.23 -12.06
C GLU A 128 4.77 18.84 -10.71
N GLY A 129 5.64 19.70 -10.18
CA GLY A 129 5.51 20.19 -8.80
C GLY A 129 5.72 19.06 -7.79
N ASN A 130 4.69 18.74 -7.01
CA ASN A 130 4.70 17.63 -6.05
C ASN A 130 3.84 16.44 -6.50
N ALA A 131 3.38 16.41 -7.76
CA ALA A 131 2.47 15.40 -8.25
C ALA A 131 3.07 14.66 -9.45
N VAL A 132 2.79 13.37 -9.58
CA VAL A 132 3.03 12.64 -10.82
C VAL A 132 1.82 12.80 -11.71
N LYS A 133 2.05 13.23 -12.95
CA LYS A 133 1.02 13.31 -14.00
C LYS A 133 1.43 12.46 -15.18
N GLY A 134 0.46 11.92 -15.89
CA GLY A 134 0.78 11.06 -17.02
C GLY A 134 -0.39 10.30 -17.59
N LEU A 135 -0.06 9.21 -18.28
CA LEU A 135 -1.01 8.29 -18.88
C LEU A 135 -0.94 6.93 -18.18
N LEU A 136 -2.10 6.42 -17.79
CA LEU A 136 -2.30 5.04 -17.38
C LEU A 136 -3.01 4.32 -18.51
N THR A 137 -2.38 3.29 -19.06
CA THR A 137 -2.93 2.40 -20.07
C THR A 137 -3.18 1.03 -19.46
N ILE A 138 -4.38 0.49 -19.62
CA ILE A 138 -4.77 -0.86 -19.18
C ILE A 138 -5.46 -1.55 -20.36
N GLY A 139 -4.79 -2.53 -20.95
CA GLY A 139 -5.22 -3.14 -22.20
C GLY A 139 -5.27 -2.10 -23.33
N GLU A 140 -6.45 -1.93 -23.93
CA GLU A 140 -6.65 -1.01 -25.07
C GLU A 140 -7.12 0.39 -24.65
N LYS A 141 -7.27 0.64 -23.34
CA LYS A 141 -7.80 1.91 -22.82
C LYS A 141 -6.70 2.70 -22.13
N SER A 142 -6.72 4.02 -22.32
CA SER A 142 -5.77 4.94 -21.70
C SER A 142 -6.49 6.14 -21.10
N TRP A 143 -5.98 6.62 -19.96
CA TRP A 143 -6.52 7.77 -19.26
C TRP A 143 -5.39 8.65 -18.71
N VAL A 144 -5.62 9.95 -18.69
CA VAL A 144 -4.74 10.89 -18.00
C VAL A 144 -4.97 10.78 -16.50
N PHE A 145 -3.88 10.79 -15.72
CA PHE A 145 -3.96 10.81 -14.27
C PHE A 145 -3.18 11.99 -13.66
N THR A 146 -3.51 12.29 -12.42
CA THR A 146 -2.71 13.14 -11.53
C THR A 146 -2.71 12.50 -10.16
N ALA A 147 -1.52 12.23 -9.64
CA ALA A 147 -1.29 11.61 -8.34
C ALA A 147 -0.40 12.54 -7.49
N PRO A 148 -0.97 13.37 -6.61
CA PRO A 148 -0.19 14.17 -5.66
C PRO A 148 0.62 13.29 -4.71
N ALA A 149 1.75 13.83 -4.23
CA ALA A 149 2.53 13.20 -3.17
C ALA A 149 1.71 13.09 -1.88
N VAL A 150 1.87 11.97 -1.19
CA VAL A 150 1.30 11.75 0.14
C VAL A 150 2.20 12.39 1.19
N GLU A 151 1.63 13.22 2.07
CA GLU A 151 2.38 13.81 3.19
C GLU A 151 2.54 12.81 4.35
N ALA A 152 3.68 12.89 5.03
CA ALA A 152 3.96 12.06 6.19
C ALA A 152 3.11 12.46 7.41
N PRO A 153 2.75 11.51 8.31
CA PRO A 153 3.04 10.09 8.21
C PRO A 153 2.06 9.39 7.26
N ALA A 154 2.55 8.88 6.13
CA ALA A 154 1.76 8.27 5.05
C ALA A 154 1.24 6.86 5.41
N GLY A 155 1.09 6.56 6.70
CA GLY A 155 0.56 5.29 7.17
C GLY A 155 -0.96 5.33 7.18
N LEU A 156 -1.56 4.41 6.41
CA LEU A 156 -2.99 4.07 6.43
C LEU A 156 -3.91 5.05 5.67
N LEU A 157 -4.13 4.81 4.38
CA LEU A 157 -5.28 5.38 3.68
C LEU A 157 -6.54 4.65 4.15
N VAL A 158 -7.28 5.28 5.07
CA VAL A 158 -8.62 4.81 5.45
C VAL A 158 -9.59 5.26 4.37
N TYR A 159 -10.24 4.30 3.72
CA TYR A 159 -11.36 4.59 2.83
C TYR A 159 -12.55 5.04 3.69
N GLU A 160 -12.82 6.34 3.72
CA GLU A 160 -14.00 6.86 4.40
C GLU A 160 -15.20 6.61 3.48
N ARG A 161 -15.88 5.47 3.71
CA ARG A 161 -17.18 5.25 3.08
C ARG A 161 -18.13 6.24 3.73
N GLU A 162 -18.64 7.21 2.96
CA GLU A 162 -19.85 7.93 3.36
C GLU A 162 -20.99 6.90 3.51
N SER A 163 -21.16 6.40 4.73
CA SER A 163 -22.41 5.78 5.16
C SER A 163 -23.43 6.91 5.24
N GLY A 164 -24.12 7.15 4.12
CA GLY A 164 -25.32 7.97 4.10
C GLY A 164 -26.27 7.46 5.17
N GLY A 165 -26.36 8.23 6.26
CA GLY A 165 -27.35 8.00 7.30
C GLY A 165 -28.75 8.11 6.69
N SER A 166 -29.57 7.10 6.97
CA SER A 166 -31.02 7.26 6.95
C SER A 166 -31.52 6.79 8.31
N ASP A 167 -31.70 7.78 9.17
CA ASP A 167 -32.54 7.71 10.36
C ASP A 167 -34.00 7.73 9.86
N VAL A 168 -34.71 6.60 10.00
CA VAL A 168 -36.16 6.50 10.30
C VAL A 168 -36.53 5.09 10.74
#